data_AF-A0A1G4K8Z4-F1
#
_entry.id   AF-A0A1G4K8Z4-F1
#
_cell.length_a   1.000
_cell.length_b   1.000
_cell.length_c   1.000
_cell.angle_alpha   90.00
_cell.angle_beta   90.00
_cell.angle_gamma   90.00
#
_symmetry.space_group_name_H-M   'P 1'
#
loop_
_entity.id
_entity.type
_entity.pdbx_description
1 polymer ?
#
loop_
_entity_poly.entity_id
_entity_poly.type
_entity_poly.pdbx_seq_one_letter_code
_entity_poly.pdbx_strand_id
1 'polypeptide(L)'
;MHTAEYLDTYPTDIGSVLAGGYNHPLLREWQNERQLTKNMLIFPLFISDNDDEETPIESLPNIKRFGINKLAAYVKPLVQKGLRSVILFGVPMAEGCKDAVGTAADDPDGPVIQAIKLLRREFPDLYIICDVCLCEFTSHGHCGVLYEDGTINREQSVRRIAAVAVNYAKAGAHSVAPSDMIDGRIRDIKLGLIKAGLAHKTFVMSYAAKFSGNLYGPFRDAACSAPSHGDRKCYQLPSGGKGLARRALKRDLVEGADGIIVKPSTFYLDIMADASQIARDVPVCAYHVSGEYAMLHAAAEKGVVDLKTIAFESHYGFLRAGARLIISYLTPEFLDWLDQ
;
A
#
# COMPACT_ATOMS: atom_id res chain seq x y z
N MET A 1 16.71 -58.71 13.07
CA MET A 1 17.18 -57.31 13.13
C MET A 1 16.56 -56.57 11.97
N HIS A 2 16.05 -55.36 12.17
CA HIS A 2 15.58 -54.52 11.07
C HIS A 2 16.79 -54.00 10.28
N THR A 3 16.73 -54.10 8.95
CA THR A 3 17.75 -53.58 8.01
C THR A 3 17.07 -52.64 7.03
N ALA A 4 17.80 -51.63 6.54
CA ALA A 4 17.29 -50.75 5.50
C ALA A 4 17.08 -51.54 4.18
N GLU A 5 15.91 -51.38 3.57
CA GLU A 5 15.60 -51.89 2.23
C GLU A 5 15.76 -50.76 1.22
N TYR A 6 16.45 -51.02 0.11
CA TYR A 6 16.63 -50.09 -0.99
C TYR A 6 15.96 -50.69 -2.23
N LEU A 7 15.00 -49.96 -2.81
CA LEU A 7 14.33 -50.36 -4.05
C LEU A 7 15.31 -50.30 -5.23
N ASP A 8 15.09 -51.13 -6.24
CA ASP A 8 15.82 -51.07 -7.51
C ASP A 8 15.63 -49.70 -8.17
N THR A 9 16.71 -49.18 -8.77
CA THR A 9 16.72 -47.86 -9.42
C THR A 9 16.84 -47.97 -10.93
N TYR A 10 16.24 -47.02 -11.63
CA TYR A 10 16.41 -46.82 -13.07
C TYR A 10 17.49 -45.75 -13.33
N PRO A 11 18.13 -45.73 -14.52
CA PRO A 11 18.99 -44.63 -14.91
C PRO A 11 18.27 -43.27 -14.80
N THR A 12 18.97 -42.25 -14.31
CA THR A 12 18.40 -40.91 -14.13
C THR A 12 18.04 -40.30 -15.47
N ASP A 13 16.79 -39.85 -15.61
CA ASP A 13 16.33 -39.10 -16.78
C ASP A 13 16.80 -37.63 -16.73
N ILE A 14 17.19 -37.07 -17.87
CA ILE A 14 17.70 -35.69 -17.96
C ILE A 14 16.63 -34.69 -17.50
N GLY A 15 15.35 -34.93 -17.82
CA GLY A 15 14.24 -34.06 -17.41
C GLY A 15 14.04 -33.99 -15.89
N SER A 16 14.60 -34.93 -15.14
CA SER A 16 14.54 -34.95 -13.67
C SER A 16 15.65 -34.12 -13.00
N VAL A 17 16.66 -33.66 -13.75
CA VAL A 17 17.86 -33.03 -13.18
C VAL A 17 17.77 -31.51 -13.21
N LEU A 18 17.16 -30.93 -12.17
CA LEU A 18 17.08 -29.47 -12.02
C LEU A 18 18.18 -28.87 -11.14
N ALA A 19 18.88 -29.69 -10.35
CA ALA A 19 19.87 -29.26 -9.35
C ALA A 19 21.03 -28.45 -9.96
N GLY A 20 21.29 -28.59 -11.27
CA GLY A 20 22.25 -27.79 -12.01
C GLY A 20 21.96 -26.28 -11.98
N GLY A 21 20.69 -25.89 -11.85
CA GLY A 21 20.25 -24.48 -11.94
C GLY A 21 20.29 -23.68 -10.64
N TYR A 22 20.57 -24.28 -9.48
CA TYR A 22 20.49 -23.61 -8.17
C TYR A 22 21.52 -24.11 -7.12
N ASN A 23 22.59 -24.77 -7.54
CA ASN A 23 23.62 -25.33 -6.63
C ASN A 23 24.64 -24.32 -6.08
N HIS A 24 24.63 -23.07 -6.55
CA HIS A 24 25.55 -22.01 -6.13
C HIS A 24 24.75 -20.76 -5.68
N PRO A 25 25.19 -19.98 -4.66
CA PRO A 25 24.47 -18.79 -4.19
C PRO A 25 24.05 -17.83 -5.33
N LEU A 26 25.00 -17.47 -6.21
CA LEU A 26 24.71 -16.64 -7.40
C LEU A 26 23.66 -17.26 -8.33
N LEU A 27 23.62 -18.59 -8.48
CA LEU A 27 22.60 -19.24 -9.31
C LEU A 27 21.20 -19.06 -8.71
N ARG A 28 21.05 -19.05 -7.38
CA ARG A 28 19.75 -18.79 -6.73
C ARG A 28 19.27 -17.37 -6.99
N GLU A 29 20.20 -16.41 -7.09
CA GLU A 29 19.86 -15.04 -7.50
C GLU A 29 19.47 -14.94 -8.97
N TRP A 30 20.13 -15.68 -9.87
CA TRP A 30 19.80 -15.72 -11.30
C TRP A 30 18.41 -16.30 -11.59
N GLN A 31 17.89 -17.16 -10.70
CA GLN A 31 16.53 -17.69 -10.83
C GLN A 31 15.45 -16.65 -10.51
N ASN A 32 15.80 -15.48 -9.94
CA ASN A 32 14.84 -14.41 -9.70
C ASN A 32 14.58 -13.62 -10.99
N GLU A 33 13.33 -13.58 -11.45
CA GLU A 33 12.91 -12.74 -12.59
C GLU A 33 13.03 -11.23 -12.28
N ARG A 34 13.03 -10.87 -10.99
CA ARG A 34 13.23 -9.51 -10.50
C ARG A 34 13.90 -9.53 -9.13
N GLN A 35 14.96 -8.73 -8.98
CA GLN A 35 15.65 -8.54 -7.71
C GLN A 35 15.12 -7.31 -6.97
N LEU A 36 15.17 -7.34 -5.64
CA LEU A 36 14.71 -6.24 -4.78
C LEU A 36 15.75 -5.11 -4.77
N THR A 37 15.30 -3.88 -5.04
CA THR A 37 16.15 -2.68 -4.98
C THR A 37 15.47 -1.58 -4.17
N LYS A 38 16.28 -0.67 -3.59
CA LYS A 38 15.78 0.41 -2.71
C LYS A 38 14.69 1.28 -3.34
N ASN A 39 14.78 1.55 -4.65
CA ASN A 39 13.80 2.37 -5.37
C ASN A 39 12.45 1.68 -5.63
N MET A 40 12.29 0.40 -5.29
CA MET A 40 11.00 -0.29 -5.30
C MET A 40 10.17 0.00 -4.04
N LEU A 41 10.81 0.50 -2.97
CA LEU A 41 10.20 0.68 -1.66
C LEU A 41 9.45 2.01 -1.57
N ILE A 42 8.23 1.93 -1.03
CA ILE A 42 7.36 3.07 -0.75
C ILE A 42 7.04 3.04 0.75
N PHE A 43 7.40 4.11 1.47
CA PHE A 43 7.24 4.14 2.91
C PHE A 43 5.97 4.88 3.35
N PRO A 44 5.07 4.25 4.13
CA PRO A 44 3.91 4.93 4.71
C PRO A 44 4.29 5.96 5.78
N LEU A 45 3.67 7.14 5.73
CA LEU A 45 3.78 8.18 6.76
C LEU A 45 2.40 8.60 7.25
N PHE A 46 2.20 8.61 8.58
CA PHE A 46 0.96 9.04 9.23
C PHE A 46 1.15 10.45 9.79
N ILE A 47 0.38 11.40 9.27
CA ILE A 47 0.55 12.82 9.54
C ILE A 47 -0.59 13.32 10.41
N SER A 48 -0.27 13.81 11.59
CA SER A 48 -1.21 14.40 12.54
C SER A 48 -1.50 15.87 12.23
N ASP A 49 -2.64 16.38 12.69
CA ASP A 49 -2.98 17.80 12.74
C ASP A 49 -2.42 18.51 13.98
N ASN A 50 -1.76 17.79 14.90
CA ASN A 50 -0.90 18.39 15.92
C ASN A 50 0.54 18.51 15.38
N ASP A 51 0.97 19.74 15.10
CA ASP A 51 2.25 20.06 14.45
C ASP A 51 3.49 19.47 15.14
N ASP A 52 3.45 19.29 16.46
CA ASP A 52 4.59 18.79 17.25
C ASP A 52 4.47 17.31 17.65
N GLU A 53 3.44 16.59 17.18
CA GLU A 53 3.22 15.19 17.53
C GLU A 53 4.38 14.28 17.10
N GLU A 54 4.72 13.35 17.98
CA GLU A 54 5.65 12.25 17.70
C GLU A 54 5.24 11.02 18.53
N THR A 55 4.07 10.45 18.22
CA THR A 55 3.44 9.43 19.06
C THR A 55 3.59 8.04 18.45
N PRO A 56 4.22 7.08 19.15
CA PRO A 56 4.23 5.67 18.73
C PRO A 56 2.82 5.11 18.55
N ILE A 57 2.65 4.26 17.55
CA ILE A 57 1.40 3.51 17.36
C ILE A 57 1.64 2.11 17.94
N GLU A 58 1.10 1.84 19.13
CA GLU A 58 1.40 0.62 19.90
C GLU A 58 1.16 -0.68 19.12
N SER A 59 0.07 -0.74 18.33
CA SER A 59 -0.26 -1.93 17.54
C SER A 59 0.58 -2.09 16.26
N LEU A 60 1.34 -1.06 15.87
CA LEU A 60 2.16 -1.03 14.65
C LEU A 60 3.63 -0.79 15.02
N PRO A 61 4.40 -1.86 15.32
CA PRO A 61 5.76 -1.77 15.84
C PRO A 61 6.65 -0.79 15.07
N ASN A 62 7.43 0.02 15.79
CA ASN A 62 8.41 0.98 15.24
C ASN A 62 7.83 2.12 14.36
N ILE A 63 6.51 2.21 14.20
CA ILE A 63 5.86 3.29 13.45
C ILE A 63 5.26 4.30 14.41
N LYS A 64 5.33 5.57 14.02
CA LYS A 64 4.77 6.70 14.77
C LYS A 64 3.86 7.55 13.89
N ARG A 65 2.98 8.31 14.52
CA ARG A 65 2.35 9.50 13.92
C ARG A 65 3.24 10.71 14.14
N PHE A 66 3.32 11.55 13.13
CA PHE A 66 4.16 12.74 13.14
C PHE A 66 3.36 14.00 12.83
N GLY A 67 3.59 15.04 13.62
CA GLY A 67 3.24 16.40 13.25
C GLY A 67 4.21 16.98 12.21
N ILE A 68 3.81 18.08 11.58
CA ILE A 68 4.57 18.68 10.48
C ILE A 68 5.97 19.14 10.90
N ASN A 69 6.15 19.59 12.14
CA ASN A 69 7.44 20.08 12.67
C ASN A 69 8.45 18.95 12.90
N LYS A 70 7.98 17.71 13.05
CA LYS A 70 8.82 16.52 13.28
C LYS A 70 9.12 15.75 12.00
N LEU A 71 8.26 15.89 10.99
CA LEU A 71 8.28 15.07 9.78
C LEU A 71 9.60 15.16 9.00
N ALA A 72 10.11 16.37 8.75
CA ALA A 72 11.33 16.54 7.95
C ALA A 72 12.56 15.91 8.62
N ALA A 73 12.70 16.06 9.94
CA ALA A 73 13.80 15.47 10.70
C ALA A 73 13.77 13.92 10.64
N TYR A 74 12.58 13.32 10.66
CA TYR A 74 12.40 11.88 10.55
C TYR A 74 12.69 11.34 9.14
N VAL A 75 12.23 12.04 8.09
CA VAL A 75 12.39 11.60 6.69
C VAL A 75 13.83 11.78 6.19
N LYS A 76 14.53 12.82 6.65
CA LYS A 76 15.91 13.15 6.22
C LYS A 76 16.89 11.97 6.24
N PRO A 77 17.07 11.23 7.35
CA PRO A 77 17.99 10.09 7.37
C PRO A 77 17.55 8.94 6.43
N LEU A 78 16.24 8.75 6.22
CA LEU A 78 15.75 7.72 5.29
C LEU A 78 16.08 8.08 3.83
N VAL A 79 15.92 9.35 3.46
CA VAL A 79 16.33 9.86 2.14
C VAL A 79 17.84 9.70 1.93
N GLN A 80 18.66 9.98 2.95
CA GLN A 80 20.11 9.76 2.90
C GLN A 80 20.48 8.29 2.68
N LYS A 81 19.69 7.35 3.21
CA LYS A 81 19.84 5.90 2.97
C LYS A 81 19.29 5.43 1.61
N GLY A 82 18.69 6.33 0.83
CA GLY A 82 18.18 6.05 -0.51
C GLY A 82 16.67 5.87 -0.62
N LEU A 83 15.87 6.28 0.37
CA LEU A 83 14.41 6.32 0.24
C LEU A 83 14.00 7.18 -0.96
N ARG A 84 13.19 6.61 -1.86
CA ARG A 84 12.75 7.30 -3.09
C ARG A 84 11.29 7.71 -3.08
N SER A 85 10.44 7.07 -2.29
CA SER A 85 9.00 7.33 -2.30
C SER A 85 8.36 7.19 -0.93
N VAL A 86 7.37 8.03 -0.66
CA VAL A 86 6.50 7.92 0.51
C VAL A 86 5.03 7.88 0.10
N ILE A 87 4.19 7.30 0.94
CA ILE A 87 2.73 7.38 0.83
C ILE A 87 2.14 8.03 2.09
N LEU A 88 1.41 9.13 1.91
CA LEU A 88 0.90 9.97 2.99
C LEU A 88 -0.52 9.56 3.40
N PHE A 89 -0.75 9.48 4.71
CA PHE A 89 -2.06 9.31 5.35
C PHE A 89 -2.26 10.44 6.35
N GLY A 90 -3.35 11.21 6.21
CA GLY A 90 -3.72 12.24 7.17
C GLY A 90 -4.50 11.64 8.33
N VAL A 91 -4.19 12.04 9.55
CA VAL A 91 -4.83 11.56 10.78
C VAL A 91 -5.32 12.77 11.59
N PRO A 92 -6.36 13.48 11.10
CA PRO A 92 -6.88 14.62 11.83
C PRO A 92 -7.63 14.14 13.08
N MET A 93 -7.28 14.71 14.23
CA MET A 93 -7.82 14.39 15.55
C MET A 93 -8.45 15.59 16.25
N ALA A 94 -8.29 16.80 15.72
CA ALA A 94 -8.91 18.00 16.25
C ALA A 94 -10.44 17.85 16.31
N GLU A 95 -11.05 18.35 17.37
CA GLU A 95 -12.50 18.27 17.54
C GLU A 95 -13.22 18.99 16.39
N GLY A 96 -14.27 18.38 15.85
CA GLY A 96 -15.05 18.95 14.74
C GLY A 96 -14.43 18.82 13.35
N CYS A 97 -13.24 18.24 13.19
CA CYS A 97 -12.62 18.08 11.86
C CYS A 97 -13.30 17.01 10.98
N LYS A 98 -14.05 16.07 11.58
CA LYS A 98 -14.72 14.99 10.88
C LYS A 98 -16.21 15.26 10.68
N ASP A 99 -16.69 15.13 9.45
CA ASP A 99 -18.09 15.33 9.09
C ASP A 99 -18.63 14.21 8.16
N ALA A 100 -19.88 14.30 7.71
CA ALA A 100 -20.50 13.24 6.90
C ALA A 100 -19.94 13.12 5.46
N VAL A 101 -19.17 14.12 4.99
CA VAL A 101 -18.67 14.18 3.60
C VAL A 101 -17.14 14.23 3.51
N GLY A 102 -16.47 14.16 4.66
CA GLY A 102 -15.02 14.23 4.78
C GLY A 102 -14.47 15.57 4.32
N THR A 103 -15.06 16.70 4.74
CA THR A 103 -14.63 18.05 4.29
C THR A 103 -13.14 18.29 4.52
N ALA A 104 -12.58 17.84 5.65
CA ALA A 104 -11.16 18.00 5.98
C ALA A 104 -10.19 17.19 5.10
N ALA A 105 -10.68 16.28 4.25
CA ALA A 105 -9.83 15.41 3.42
C ALA A 105 -8.93 16.20 2.46
N ASP A 106 -9.33 17.39 2.01
CA ASP A 106 -8.52 18.25 1.13
C ASP A 106 -8.42 19.67 1.67
N ASP A 107 -8.49 19.82 2.99
CA ASP A 107 -8.21 21.08 3.67
C ASP A 107 -6.77 21.53 3.33
N PRO A 108 -6.59 22.73 2.74
CA PRO A 108 -5.27 23.28 2.44
C PRO A 108 -4.34 23.42 3.65
N ASP A 109 -4.92 23.50 4.85
CA ASP A 109 -4.24 23.58 6.15
C ASP A 109 -4.24 22.24 6.89
N GLY A 110 -4.87 21.22 6.32
CA GLY A 110 -4.88 19.86 6.84
C GLY A 110 -3.54 19.13 6.68
N PRO A 111 -3.37 18.00 7.40
CA PRO A 111 -2.09 17.31 7.56
C PRO A 111 -1.47 16.85 6.24
N VAL A 112 -2.29 16.34 5.31
CA VAL A 112 -1.78 15.81 4.04
C VAL A 112 -1.22 16.92 3.15
N ILE A 113 -1.95 18.02 2.97
CA ILE A 113 -1.50 19.12 2.09
C ILE A 113 -0.29 19.84 2.68
N GLN A 114 -0.25 20.03 4.00
CA GLN A 114 0.93 20.59 4.67
C GLN A 114 2.15 19.67 4.50
N ALA A 115 2.00 18.36 4.66
CA ALA A 115 3.07 17.39 4.40
C ALA A 115 3.54 17.39 2.95
N ILE A 116 2.63 17.48 1.96
CA ILE A 116 3.02 17.63 0.54
C ILE A 116 3.91 18.86 0.37
N LYS A 117 3.46 20.03 0.82
CA LYS A 117 4.20 21.30 0.68
C LYS A 117 5.58 21.22 1.34
N LEU A 118 5.65 20.69 2.56
CA LEU A 118 6.90 20.52 3.30
C LEU A 118 7.86 19.59 2.54
N LEU A 119 7.41 18.39 2.18
CA LEU A 119 8.27 17.39 1.54
C LEU A 119 8.74 17.82 0.15
N ARG A 120 7.90 18.53 -0.62
CA ARG A 120 8.31 19.13 -1.90
C ARG A 120 9.43 20.16 -1.74
N ARG A 121 9.42 20.92 -0.63
CA ARG A 121 10.43 21.94 -0.33
C ARG A 121 11.73 21.32 0.19
N GLU A 122 11.65 20.44 1.18
CA GLU A 122 12.82 19.89 1.86
C GLU A 122 13.49 18.73 1.09
N PHE A 123 12.71 17.96 0.31
CA PHE A 123 13.17 16.77 -0.41
C PHE A 123 12.62 16.77 -1.86
N PRO A 124 13.12 17.66 -2.74
CA PRO A 124 12.54 17.86 -4.07
C PRO A 124 12.56 16.61 -4.98
N ASP A 125 13.47 15.67 -4.72
CA ASP A 125 13.62 14.40 -5.45
C ASP A 125 12.78 13.25 -4.86
N LEU A 126 12.14 13.46 -3.71
CA LEU A 126 11.28 12.46 -3.09
C LEU A 126 9.95 12.36 -3.85
N TYR A 127 9.60 11.14 -4.26
CA TYR A 127 8.31 10.88 -4.89
C TYR A 127 7.21 10.81 -3.83
N ILE A 128 6.11 11.54 -4.06
CA ILE A 128 5.08 11.76 -3.04
C ILE A 128 3.78 11.17 -3.57
N ILE A 129 3.34 10.12 -2.90
CA ILE A 129 2.06 9.46 -3.11
C ILE A 129 1.13 9.89 -1.98
N CYS A 130 -0.13 10.18 -2.27
CA CYS A 130 -1.15 10.43 -1.25
C CYS A 130 -2.22 9.36 -1.34
N ASP A 131 -2.56 8.73 -0.20
CA ASP A 131 -3.78 7.92 -0.14
C ASP A 131 -4.99 8.84 -0.36
N VAL A 132 -5.94 8.40 -1.19
CA VAL A 132 -7.18 9.15 -1.44
C VAL A 132 -8.34 8.31 -0.95
N CYS A 133 -8.93 8.73 0.16
CA CYS A 133 -10.10 8.13 0.79
C CYS A 133 -10.78 9.16 1.68
N LEU A 134 -11.97 8.85 2.17
CA LEU A 134 -12.70 9.70 3.13
C LEU A 134 -12.73 9.11 4.54
N CYS A 135 -12.18 7.92 4.77
CA CYS A 135 -12.40 7.22 6.04
C CYS A 135 -11.69 7.83 7.25
N GLU A 136 -10.55 8.49 7.06
CA GLU A 136 -9.89 9.23 8.14
C GLU A 136 -10.63 10.53 8.49
N PHE A 137 -11.45 11.04 7.56
CA PHE A 137 -12.04 12.38 7.61
C PHE A 137 -13.55 12.38 7.85
N THR A 138 -14.20 11.21 7.79
CA THR A 138 -15.65 11.10 7.97
C THR A 138 -16.02 10.78 9.40
N SER A 139 -17.12 11.35 9.90
CA SER A 139 -17.64 11.11 11.25
C SER A 139 -18.12 9.66 11.46
N HIS A 140 -18.48 8.98 10.37
CA HIS A 140 -18.92 7.58 10.38
C HIS A 140 -17.80 6.57 10.03
N GLY A 141 -16.61 7.03 9.63
CA GLY A 141 -15.44 6.17 9.36
C GLY A 141 -15.56 5.23 8.14
N HIS A 142 -16.50 5.52 7.22
CA HIS A 142 -16.63 4.79 5.94
C HIS A 142 -15.82 5.47 4.84
N CYS A 143 -15.51 4.74 3.77
CA CYS A 143 -14.63 5.24 2.71
C CYS A 143 -15.30 6.22 1.73
N GLY A 144 -16.59 6.47 1.88
CA GLY A 144 -17.40 7.29 0.97
C GLY A 144 -18.54 7.99 1.70
N VAL A 145 -19.22 8.87 0.98
CA VAL A 145 -20.46 9.53 1.41
C VAL A 145 -21.57 8.49 1.48
N LEU A 146 -22.43 8.56 2.50
CA LEU A 146 -23.52 7.61 2.72
C LEU A 146 -24.89 8.16 2.31
N TYR A 147 -25.80 7.26 1.94
CA TYR A 147 -27.24 7.53 1.95
C TYR A 147 -27.78 7.50 3.38
N GLU A 148 -29.04 7.91 3.56
CA GLU A 148 -29.73 7.89 4.86
C GLU A 148 -29.82 6.47 5.46
N ASP A 149 -29.85 5.43 4.63
CA ASP A 149 -29.85 4.01 5.06
C ASP A 149 -28.47 3.48 5.44
N GLY A 150 -27.42 4.31 5.39
CA GLY A 150 -26.05 3.95 5.72
C GLY A 150 -25.27 3.24 4.61
N THR A 151 -25.86 3.03 3.43
CA THR A 151 -25.16 2.46 2.27
C THR A 151 -24.34 3.54 1.53
N ILE A 152 -23.33 3.12 0.77
CA ILE A 152 -22.47 4.06 0.04
C ILE A 152 -23.27 4.76 -1.07
N ASN A 153 -23.35 6.08 -1.00
CA ASN A 153 -23.77 6.91 -2.11
C ASN A 153 -22.64 7.03 -3.13
N ARG A 154 -22.66 6.14 -4.12
CA ARG A 154 -21.62 6.04 -5.15
C ARG A 154 -21.35 7.38 -5.83
N GLU A 155 -22.38 8.08 -6.30
CA GLU A 155 -22.20 9.29 -7.11
C GLU A 155 -21.59 10.44 -6.32
N GLN A 156 -22.10 10.70 -5.11
CA GLN A 156 -21.52 11.73 -4.23
C GLN A 156 -20.11 11.36 -3.78
N SER A 157 -19.86 10.08 -3.49
CA SER A 157 -18.55 9.59 -3.08
C SER A 157 -17.50 9.81 -4.17
N VAL A 158 -17.73 9.33 -5.40
CA VAL A 158 -16.72 9.44 -6.47
C VAL A 158 -16.45 10.89 -6.84
N ARG A 159 -17.48 11.75 -6.80
CA ARG A 159 -17.32 13.20 -7.00
C ARG A 159 -16.44 13.83 -5.93
N ARG A 160 -16.68 13.49 -4.65
CA ARG A 160 -15.89 13.99 -3.53
C ARG A 160 -14.45 13.51 -3.58
N ILE A 161 -14.24 12.22 -3.84
CA ILE A 161 -12.92 11.58 -3.96
C ILE A 161 -12.11 12.17 -5.12
N ALA A 162 -12.75 12.42 -6.27
CA ALA A 162 -12.09 13.09 -7.40
C ALA A 162 -11.65 14.51 -7.04
N ALA A 163 -12.45 15.26 -6.28
CA ALA A 163 -12.06 16.58 -5.78
C ALA A 163 -10.82 16.51 -4.88
N VAL A 164 -10.80 15.58 -3.91
CA VAL A 164 -9.64 15.36 -3.02
C VAL A 164 -8.38 15.05 -3.82
N ALA A 165 -8.45 14.07 -4.73
CA ALA A 165 -7.31 13.68 -5.56
C ALA A 165 -6.74 14.86 -6.37
N VAL A 166 -7.62 15.64 -7.00
CA VAL A 166 -7.21 16.82 -7.77
C VAL A 166 -6.59 17.89 -6.86
N ASN A 167 -7.11 18.09 -5.66
CA ASN A 167 -6.58 19.08 -4.72
C ASN A 167 -5.22 18.67 -4.14
N TYR A 168 -5.00 17.39 -3.84
CA TYR A 168 -3.66 16.88 -3.52
C TYR A 168 -2.67 17.07 -4.68
N ALA A 169 -3.10 16.80 -5.91
CA ALA A 169 -2.27 17.02 -7.09
C ALA A 169 -1.94 18.52 -7.30
N LYS A 170 -2.89 19.42 -7.06
CA LYS A 170 -2.65 20.89 -7.07
C LYS A 170 -1.67 21.31 -5.99
N ALA A 171 -1.72 20.70 -4.81
CA ALA A 171 -0.79 20.95 -3.72
C ALA A 171 0.64 20.46 -4.02
N GLY A 172 0.81 19.56 -4.99
CA GLY A 172 2.12 19.07 -5.44
C GLY A 172 2.35 17.58 -5.26
N ALA A 173 1.33 16.77 -4.94
CA ALA A 173 1.46 15.32 -4.95
C ALA A 173 1.81 14.81 -6.36
N HIS A 174 2.80 13.93 -6.45
CA HIS A 174 3.21 13.31 -7.71
C HIS A 174 2.28 12.17 -8.11
N SER A 175 1.69 11.51 -7.12
CA SER A 175 0.74 10.41 -7.32
C SER A 175 -0.43 10.48 -6.35
N VAL A 176 -1.59 10.06 -6.83
CA VAL A 176 -2.80 9.82 -6.04
C VAL A 176 -3.10 8.32 -6.01
N ALA A 177 -3.37 7.78 -4.83
CA ALA A 177 -3.61 6.36 -4.61
C ALA A 177 -5.00 6.13 -3.99
N PRO A 178 -6.08 6.06 -4.81
CA PRO A 178 -7.45 5.92 -4.32
C PRO A 178 -7.72 4.54 -3.72
N SER A 179 -8.01 4.52 -2.42
CA SER A 179 -8.09 3.31 -1.59
C SER A 179 -9.52 2.91 -1.18
N ASP A 180 -10.52 3.64 -1.68
CA ASP A 180 -11.93 3.58 -1.30
C ASP A 180 -12.69 2.33 -1.77
N MET A 181 -12.30 1.74 -2.90
CA MET A 181 -12.97 0.62 -3.58
C MET A 181 -14.39 0.90 -4.12
N ILE A 182 -14.78 2.17 -4.27
CA ILE A 182 -16.11 2.56 -4.76
C ILE A 182 -16.14 2.53 -6.30
N ASP A 183 -17.23 2.01 -6.85
CA ASP A 183 -17.35 1.78 -8.29
C ASP A 183 -17.22 3.05 -9.14
N GLY A 184 -16.26 3.04 -10.07
CA GLY A 184 -16.04 4.10 -11.06
C GLY A 184 -15.20 5.29 -10.60
N ARG A 185 -14.62 5.26 -9.39
CA ARG A 185 -13.86 6.43 -8.89
C ARG A 185 -12.63 6.77 -9.74
N ILE A 186 -11.99 5.80 -10.39
CA ILE A 186 -10.76 6.04 -11.16
C ILE A 186 -11.07 6.91 -12.35
N ARG A 187 -12.18 6.64 -13.05
CA ARG A 187 -12.64 7.45 -14.17
C ARG A 187 -12.81 8.90 -13.75
N ASP A 188 -13.53 9.15 -12.66
CA ASP A 188 -13.85 10.50 -12.20
C ASP A 188 -12.60 11.23 -11.70
N ILE A 189 -11.67 10.55 -11.01
CA ILE A 189 -10.36 11.10 -10.65
C ILE A 189 -9.57 11.48 -11.91
N LYS A 190 -9.46 10.57 -12.89
CA LYS A 190 -8.67 10.80 -14.11
C LYS A 190 -9.25 11.95 -14.94
N LEU A 191 -10.57 12.00 -15.09
CA LEU A 191 -11.27 13.13 -15.74
C LEU A 191 -11.05 14.44 -14.98
N GLY A 192 -11.10 14.42 -13.64
CA GLY A 192 -10.80 15.57 -12.80
C GLY A 192 -9.38 16.10 -13.02
N LEU A 193 -8.39 15.21 -13.05
CA LEU A 193 -6.99 15.56 -13.33
C LEU A 193 -6.80 16.09 -14.75
N ILE A 194 -7.51 15.55 -15.75
CA ILE A 194 -7.47 16.05 -17.13
C ILE A 194 -8.03 17.48 -17.17
N LYS A 195 -9.21 17.71 -16.58
CA LYS A 195 -9.85 19.02 -16.54
C LYS A 195 -9.01 20.06 -15.80
N ALA A 196 -8.26 19.65 -14.77
CA ALA A 196 -7.35 20.51 -14.04
C ALA A 196 -6.01 20.76 -14.76
N GLY A 197 -5.75 20.11 -15.90
CA GLY A 197 -4.46 20.19 -16.60
C GLY A 197 -3.33 19.48 -15.86
N LEU A 198 -3.62 18.50 -15.01
CA LEU A 198 -2.66 17.80 -14.13
C LEU A 198 -2.40 16.35 -14.55
N ALA A 199 -3.26 15.75 -15.39
CA ALA A 199 -3.18 14.32 -15.72
C ALA A 199 -1.85 13.88 -16.35
N HIS A 200 -1.11 14.78 -17.02
CA HIS A 200 0.19 14.47 -17.64
C HIS A 200 1.34 14.36 -16.62
N LYS A 201 1.12 14.77 -15.37
CA LYS A 201 2.14 14.82 -14.31
C LYS A 201 1.68 14.22 -12.98
N THR A 202 0.54 13.54 -12.98
CA THR A 202 -0.01 12.87 -11.79
C THR A 202 -0.28 11.42 -12.08
N PHE A 203 0.45 10.53 -11.40
CA PHE A 203 0.28 9.08 -11.51
C PHE A 203 -0.91 8.61 -10.67
N VAL A 204 -1.86 7.89 -11.27
CA VAL A 204 -3.01 7.31 -10.58
C VAL A 204 -2.70 5.86 -10.22
N MET A 205 -2.36 5.62 -8.96
CA MET A 205 -2.01 4.29 -8.43
C MET A 205 -3.21 3.65 -7.72
N SER A 206 -4.05 2.96 -8.48
CA SER A 206 -5.31 2.44 -7.96
C SER A 206 -5.10 1.28 -6.98
N TYR A 207 -5.75 1.29 -5.82
CA TYR A 207 -5.98 0.07 -5.05
C TYR A 207 -7.06 -0.78 -5.71
N ALA A 208 -6.76 -1.33 -6.90
CA ALA A 208 -7.74 -2.00 -7.75
C ALA A 208 -8.21 -3.34 -7.18
N ALA A 209 -7.37 -4.01 -6.40
CA ALA A 209 -7.70 -5.26 -5.71
C ALA A 209 -7.43 -5.13 -4.20
N LYS A 210 -8.32 -4.41 -3.51
CA LYS A 210 -8.30 -4.27 -2.04
C LYS A 210 -9.39 -5.13 -1.39
N PHE A 211 -8.96 -6.11 -0.60
CA PHE A 211 -9.84 -7.08 0.04
C PHE A 211 -10.27 -6.64 1.43
N SER A 212 -11.45 -7.08 1.86
CA SER A 212 -11.87 -7.09 3.25
C SER A 212 -11.15 -8.23 3.98
N GLY A 213 -11.00 -8.11 5.31
CA GLY A 213 -10.38 -9.16 6.10
C GLY A 213 -9.80 -8.67 7.42
N ASN A 214 -9.04 -9.55 8.08
CA ASN A 214 -8.58 -9.38 9.45
C ASN A 214 -7.16 -8.77 9.57
N LEU A 215 -6.59 -8.29 8.46
CA LEU A 215 -5.19 -7.83 8.40
C LEU A 215 -5.02 -6.31 8.52
N TYR A 216 -6.07 -5.60 8.94
CA TYR A 216 -6.09 -4.12 9.01
C TYR A 216 -6.14 -3.55 10.43
N GLY A 217 -6.10 -4.40 11.46
CA GLY A 217 -6.23 -3.98 12.87
C GLY A 217 -5.34 -2.78 13.21
N PRO A 218 -4.00 -2.92 13.12
CA PRO A 218 -3.12 -1.84 13.54
C PRO A 218 -3.20 -0.56 12.70
N PHE A 219 -3.57 -0.67 11.42
CA PHE A 219 -3.80 0.52 10.59
C PHE A 219 -4.99 1.35 11.11
N ARG A 220 -6.02 0.71 11.67
CA ARG A 220 -7.19 1.43 12.19
C ARG A 220 -6.83 2.26 13.41
N ASP A 221 -5.91 1.78 14.23
CA ASP A 221 -5.37 2.53 15.37
C ASP A 221 -4.49 3.68 14.86
N ALA A 222 -3.60 3.40 13.88
CA ALA A 222 -2.72 4.39 13.27
C ALA A 222 -3.48 5.57 12.63
N ALA A 223 -4.56 5.28 11.91
CA ALA A 223 -5.31 6.26 11.12
C ALA A 223 -6.59 6.77 11.81
N CYS A 224 -6.89 6.28 13.03
CA CYS A 224 -8.15 6.54 13.74
C CYS A 224 -9.39 6.39 12.82
N SER A 225 -9.39 5.33 12.01
CA SER A 225 -10.30 5.15 10.87
C SER A 225 -11.28 3.99 11.08
N ALA A 226 -11.57 3.58 12.32
CA ALA A 226 -12.54 2.52 12.57
C ALA A 226 -13.95 2.97 12.09
N PRO A 227 -14.70 2.12 11.38
CA PRO A 227 -16.08 2.43 11.00
C PRO A 227 -16.93 2.49 12.27
N SER A 228 -17.77 3.53 12.39
CA SER A 228 -18.60 3.75 13.57
C SER A 228 -19.77 2.76 13.64
N HIS A 229 -20.26 2.27 12.49
CA HIS A 229 -21.32 1.27 12.39
C HIS A 229 -21.06 0.29 11.24
N GLY A 230 -21.47 -0.96 11.39
CA GLY A 230 -21.34 -1.98 10.34
C GLY A 230 -19.90 -2.36 9.99
N ASP A 231 -19.69 -2.75 8.74
CA ASP A 231 -18.37 -3.11 8.21
C ASP A 231 -18.14 -2.58 6.78
N ARG A 232 -16.99 -2.91 6.20
CA ARG A 232 -16.56 -2.45 4.87
C ARG A 232 -16.76 -3.50 3.76
N LYS A 233 -17.46 -4.61 4.04
CA LYS A 233 -17.59 -5.77 3.12
C LYS A 233 -18.44 -5.47 1.89
N CYS A 234 -19.23 -4.39 1.89
CA CYS A 234 -20.06 -3.99 0.75
C CYS A 234 -19.29 -3.26 -0.35
N TYR A 235 -17.99 -2.99 -0.18
CA TYR A 235 -17.14 -2.36 -1.20
C TYR A 235 -15.72 -2.93 -1.23
N GLN A 236 -15.13 -3.28 -0.08
CA GLN A 236 -13.91 -4.08 -0.07
C GLN A 236 -14.21 -5.50 -0.56
N LEU A 237 -13.33 -6.06 -1.40
CA LEU A 237 -13.58 -7.36 -2.02
C LEU A 237 -13.67 -8.48 -0.96
N PRO A 238 -14.56 -9.48 -1.11
CA PRO A 238 -14.56 -10.66 -0.25
C PRO A 238 -13.30 -11.50 -0.51
N SER A 239 -12.74 -12.14 0.53
CA SER A 239 -11.45 -12.86 0.43
C SER A 239 -11.42 -13.96 -0.64
N GLY A 240 -12.51 -14.69 -0.84
CA GLY A 240 -12.64 -15.68 -1.92
C GLY A 240 -12.99 -15.09 -3.31
N GLY A 241 -13.07 -13.76 -3.42
CA GLY A 241 -13.62 -13.04 -4.56
C GLY A 241 -12.69 -12.88 -5.76
N LYS A 242 -11.97 -13.92 -6.18
CA LYS A 242 -11.00 -13.85 -7.30
C LYS A 242 -11.60 -13.28 -8.59
N GLY A 243 -12.82 -13.71 -8.95
CA GLY A 243 -13.53 -13.20 -10.12
C GLY A 243 -13.82 -11.69 -10.07
N LEU A 244 -14.18 -11.16 -8.89
CA LEU A 244 -14.39 -9.72 -8.69
C LEU A 244 -13.08 -8.95 -8.76
N ALA A 245 -12.00 -9.46 -8.15
CA ALA A 245 -10.68 -8.84 -8.22
C ALA A 245 -10.20 -8.70 -9.66
N ARG A 246 -10.30 -9.76 -10.48
CA ARG A 246 -9.95 -9.71 -11.91
C ARG A 246 -10.77 -8.67 -12.69
N ARG A 247 -12.06 -8.54 -12.39
CA ARG A 247 -12.93 -7.52 -13.01
C ARG A 247 -12.56 -6.11 -12.59
N ALA A 248 -12.27 -5.89 -11.30
CA ALA A 248 -11.86 -4.59 -10.77
C ALA A 248 -10.49 -4.15 -11.32
N LEU A 249 -9.53 -5.07 -11.42
CA LEU A 249 -8.24 -4.84 -12.08
C LEU A 249 -8.43 -4.34 -13.51
N LYS A 250 -9.23 -5.05 -14.31
CA LYS A 250 -9.53 -4.64 -15.70
C LYS A 250 -10.24 -3.29 -15.76
N ARG A 251 -11.25 -3.08 -14.91
CA ARG A 251 -12.02 -1.83 -14.85
C ARG A 251 -11.09 -0.64 -14.61
N ASP A 252 -10.28 -0.70 -13.56
CA ASP A 252 -9.46 0.44 -13.16
C ASP A 252 -8.39 0.79 -14.20
N LEU A 253 -7.85 -0.21 -14.90
CA LEU A 253 -6.96 0.01 -16.06
C LEU A 253 -7.68 0.74 -17.19
N VAL A 254 -8.89 0.30 -17.55
CA VAL A 254 -9.72 0.95 -18.58
C VAL A 254 -10.09 2.38 -18.18
N GLU A 255 -10.30 2.62 -16.89
CA GLU A 255 -10.64 3.95 -16.34
C GLU A 255 -9.43 4.89 -16.22
N GLY A 256 -8.20 4.43 -16.48
CA GLY A 256 -7.00 5.26 -16.57
C GLY A 256 -6.04 5.18 -15.38
N ALA A 257 -6.05 4.09 -14.62
CA ALA A 257 -5.01 3.80 -13.64
C ALA A 257 -3.65 3.59 -14.35
N ASP A 258 -2.63 4.31 -13.90
CA ASP A 258 -1.26 4.21 -14.44
C ASP A 258 -0.47 3.08 -13.75
N GLY A 259 -0.96 2.60 -12.61
CA GLY A 259 -0.48 1.44 -11.88
C GLY A 259 -1.52 0.96 -10.88
N ILE A 260 -1.32 -0.24 -10.35
CA ILE A 260 -2.29 -0.90 -9.48
C ILE A 260 -1.65 -1.45 -8.21
N ILE A 261 -2.41 -1.49 -7.13
CA ILE A 261 -2.03 -2.06 -5.83
C ILE A 261 -2.92 -3.28 -5.54
N VAL A 262 -2.29 -4.37 -5.11
CA VAL A 262 -2.95 -5.52 -4.47
C VAL A 262 -2.76 -5.40 -2.96
N LYS A 263 -3.86 -5.44 -2.20
CA LYS A 263 -3.89 -5.22 -0.75
C LYS A 263 -4.91 -6.15 -0.08
N PRO A 264 -4.54 -6.97 0.93
CA PRO A 264 -3.20 -7.25 1.47
C PRO A 264 -2.22 -7.90 0.45
N SER A 265 -1.01 -8.25 0.90
CA SER A 265 0.06 -8.74 0.02
C SER A 265 0.28 -10.26 0.10
N THR A 266 0.97 -10.75 1.12
CA THR A 266 1.34 -12.16 1.35
C THR A 266 0.13 -13.09 1.23
N PHE A 267 -1.01 -12.68 1.78
CA PHE A 267 -2.23 -13.49 1.76
C PHE A 267 -2.99 -13.46 0.42
N TYR A 268 -2.50 -12.73 -0.58
CA TYR A 268 -3.13 -12.56 -1.90
C TYR A 268 -2.11 -12.57 -3.05
N LEU A 269 -1.02 -13.32 -2.89
CA LEU A 269 0.01 -13.49 -3.94
C LEU A 269 -0.56 -14.07 -5.24
N ASP A 270 -1.59 -14.90 -5.18
CA ASP A 270 -2.28 -15.42 -6.37
C ASP A 270 -3.03 -14.33 -7.14
N ILE A 271 -3.58 -13.33 -6.44
CA ILE A 271 -4.21 -12.16 -7.05
C ILE A 271 -3.15 -11.24 -7.66
N MET A 272 -1.97 -11.16 -7.05
CA MET A 272 -0.83 -10.45 -7.62
C MET A 272 -0.32 -11.10 -8.90
N ALA A 273 -0.27 -12.43 -8.95
CA ALA A 273 0.03 -13.18 -10.17
C ALA A 273 -1.03 -12.93 -11.26
N ASP A 274 -2.32 -12.96 -10.91
CA ASP A 274 -3.40 -12.57 -11.81
C ASP A 274 -3.25 -11.12 -12.32
N ALA A 275 -2.90 -10.19 -11.44
CA ALA A 275 -2.66 -8.80 -11.76
C ALA A 275 -1.46 -8.63 -12.71
N SER A 276 -0.39 -9.41 -12.53
CA SER A 276 0.77 -9.40 -13.42
C SER A 276 0.42 -9.77 -14.87
N GLN A 277 -0.59 -10.62 -15.07
CA GLN A 277 -1.09 -11.00 -16.39
C GLN A 277 -2.05 -9.94 -16.96
N ILE A 278 -3.00 -9.46 -16.15
CA ILE A 278 -4.03 -8.50 -16.58
C ILE A 278 -3.42 -7.11 -16.83
N ALA A 279 -2.49 -6.70 -15.98
CA ALA A 279 -1.90 -5.38 -15.91
C ALA A 279 -0.42 -5.40 -16.32
N ARG A 280 -0.03 -6.33 -17.20
CA ARG A 280 1.37 -6.60 -17.59
C ARG A 280 2.15 -5.35 -18.03
N ASP A 281 1.43 -4.41 -18.64
CA ASP A 281 1.98 -3.18 -19.24
C ASP A 281 2.07 -2.01 -18.24
N VAL A 282 1.61 -2.19 -16.98
CA VAL A 282 1.70 -1.17 -15.92
C VAL A 282 2.38 -1.72 -14.65
N PRO A 283 2.87 -0.85 -13.74
CA PRO A 283 3.41 -1.30 -12.46
C PRO A 283 2.34 -1.94 -11.57
N VAL A 284 2.68 -3.12 -11.04
CA VAL A 284 1.94 -3.77 -9.95
C VAL A 284 2.67 -3.53 -8.64
N CYS A 285 1.95 -3.05 -7.64
CA CYS A 285 2.44 -2.74 -6.31
C CYS A 285 1.84 -3.68 -5.27
N ALA A 286 2.67 -4.21 -4.39
CA ALA A 286 2.24 -4.90 -3.18
C ALA A 286 2.02 -3.89 -2.06
N TYR A 287 1.00 -4.06 -1.23
CA TYR A 287 0.93 -3.39 0.07
C TYR A 287 1.08 -4.43 1.18
N HIS A 288 2.23 -4.43 1.84
CA HIS A 288 2.48 -5.21 3.06
C HIS A 288 1.79 -4.53 4.24
N VAL A 289 0.57 -4.98 4.54
CA VAL A 289 -0.34 -4.24 5.42
C VAL A 289 0.05 -4.37 6.88
N SER A 290 -0.54 -3.52 7.69
CA SER A 290 -0.27 -3.39 9.12
C SER A 290 -0.36 -4.72 9.88
N GLY A 291 -1.35 -5.56 9.58
CA GLY A 291 -1.52 -6.86 10.24
C GLY A 291 -0.52 -7.92 9.74
N GLU A 292 -0.12 -7.88 8.46
CA GLU A 292 0.94 -8.76 7.94
C GLU A 292 2.27 -8.40 8.58
N TYR A 293 2.60 -7.11 8.63
CA TYR A 293 3.79 -6.59 9.30
C TYR A 293 3.83 -6.95 10.80
N ALA A 294 2.77 -6.64 11.56
CA ALA A 294 2.70 -6.97 12.98
C ALA A 294 2.76 -8.50 13.22
N MET A 295 2.22 -9.31 12.30
CA MET A 295 2.32 -10.77 12.36
C MET A 295 3.77 -11.25 12.24
N LEU A 296 4.57 -10.66 11.34
CA LEU A 296 6.00 -10.99 11.23
C LEU A 296 6.76 -10.62 12.50
N HIS A 297 6.51 -9.43 13.06
CA HIS A 297 7.11 -9.00 14.34
C HIS A 297 6.75 -9.95 15.48
N ALA A 298 5.46 -10.25 15.66
CA ALA A 298 5.00 -11.14 16.72
C ALA A 298 5.55 -12.57 16.60
N ALA A 299 5.67 -13.10 15.37
CA ALA A 299 6.26 -14.41 15.13
C ALA A 299 7.77 -14.40 15.41
N ALA A 300 8.47 -13.33 15.04
CA ALA A 300 9.90 -13.19 15.29
C ALA A 300 10.23 -13.03 16.78
N GLU A 301 9.46 -12.23 17.52
CA GLU A 301 9.58 -12.08 18.97
C GLU A 301 9.35 -13.41 19.72
N LYS A 302 8.53 -14.30 19.15
CA LYS A 302 8.30 -15.65 19.68
C LYS A 302 9.35 -16.68 19.23
N GLY A 303 10.36 -16.28 18.45
CA GLY A 303 11.38 -17.17 17.92
C GLY A 303 10.86 -18.19 16.89
N VAL A 304 9.70 -17.96 16.30
CA VAL A 304 9.13 -18.84 15.25
C VAL A 304 9.90 -18.64 13.93
N VAL A 305 10.31 -17.40 13.67
CA VAL A 305 11.06 -16.99 12.48
C VAL A 305 12.12 -15.96 12.86
N ASP A 306 13.13 -15.79 12.02
CA ASP A 306 14.02 -14.62 12.08
C ASP A 306 13.41 -13.45 11.28
N LEU A 307 13.35 -12.25 11.87
CA LEU A 307 12.66 -11.10 11.29
C LEU A 307 13.24 -10.70 9.93
N LYS A 308 14.57 -10.62 9.82
CA LYS A 308 15.24 -10.23 8.57
C LYS A 308 14.97 -11.28 7.49
N THR A 309 15.11 -12.56 7.83
CA THR A 309 14.89 -13.68 6.91
C THR A 309 13.46 -13.70 6.36
N ILE A 310 12.44 -13.61 7.23
CA ILE A 310 11.04 -13.65 6.79
C ILE A 310 10.62 -12.37 6.06
N ALA A 311 11.25 -11.23 6.38
CA ALA A 311 11.07 -10.00 5.62
C ALA A 311 11.54 -10.18 4.18
N PHE A 312 12.78 -10.66 3.96
CA PHE A 312 13.26 -10.94 2.61
C PHE A 312 12.40 -12.00 1.89
N GLU A 313 12.03 -13.09 2.57
CA GLU A 313 11.21 -14.14 1.96
C GLU A 313 9.84 -13.64 1.50
N SER A 314 9.15 -12.87 2.34
CA SER A 314 7.86 -12.26 1.98
C SER A 314 8.01 -11.24 0.84
N HIS A 315 9.03 -10.37 0.89
CA HIS A 315 9.22 -9.32 -0.11
C HIS A 315 9.68 -9.86 -1.47
N TYR A 316 10.54 -10.89 -1.49
CA TYR A 316 10.81 -11.67 -2.71
C TYR A 316 9.56 -12.42 -3.20
N GLY A 317 8.70 -12.87 -2.29
CA GLY A 317 7.38 -13.42 -2.63
C GLY A 317 6.54 -12.45 -3.46
N PHE A 318 6.54 -11.16 -3.12
CA PHE A 318 5.82 -10.12 -3.88
C PHE A 318 6.41 -9.97 -5.30
N LEU A 319 7.73 -9.91 -5.41
CA LEU A 319 8.42 -9.78 -6.70
C LEU A 319 8.18 -11.00 -7.59
N ARG A 320 8.27 -12.20 -7.02
CA ARG A 320 7.96 -13.48 -7.68
C ARG A 320 6.51 -13.54 -8.18
N ALA A 321 5.58 -12.96 -7.44
CA ALA A 321 4.18 -12.87 -7.86
C ALA A 321 3.91 -11.76 -8.89
N GLY A 322 4.94 -11.01 -9.30
CA GLY A 322 4.89 -10.04 -10.39
C GLY A 322 4.84 -8.58 -9.96
N ALA A 323 4.83 -8.26 -8.66
CA ALA A 323 4.99 -6.88 -8.22
C ALA A 323 6.38 -6.33 -8.56
N ARG A 324 6.44 -5.02 -8.76
CA ARG A 324 7.70 -4.28 -8.99
C ARG A 324 7.83 -3.04 -8.09
N LEU A 325 6.84 -2.84 -7.22
CA LEU A 325 6.79 -1.80 -6.19
C LEU A 325 6.23 -2.42 -4.91
N ILE A 326 6.68 -1.95 -3.75
CA ILE A 326 6.26 -2.47 -2.45
C ILE A 326 6.02 -1.31 -1.49
N ILE A 327 4.78 -1.15 -1.05
CA ILE A 327 4.45 -0.32 0.11
C ILE A 327 4.67 -1.18 1.36
N SER A 328 5.62 -0.80 2.22
CA SER A 328 5.97 -1.60 3.41
C SER A 328 6.46 -0.74 4.57
N TYR A 329 6.05 -1.13 5.77
CA TYR A 329 6.55 -0.57 7.02
C TYR A 329 7.99 -1.00 7.33
N LEU A 330 8.49 -2.07 6.70
CA LEU A 330 9.89 -2.52 6.79
C LEU A 330 10.85 -1.73 5.87
N THR A 331 10.37 -0.65 5.25
CA THR A 331 11.21 0.16 4.34
C THR A 331 12.48 0.68 5.04
N PRO A 332 12.43 1.23 6.27
CA PRO A 332 13.64 1.66 6.98
C PRO A 332 14.68 0.55 7.11
N GLU A 333 14.26 -0.67 7.45
CA GLU A 333 15.12 -1.84 7.59
C GLU A 333 15.71 -2.29 6.26
N PHE A 334 14.92 -2.34 5.18
CA PHE A 334 15.42 -2.71 3.86
C PHE A 334 16.40 -1.69 3.29
N LEU A 335 16.25 -0.40 3.62
CA LEU A 335 17.22 0.61 3.21
C LEU A 335 18.62 0.34 3.81
N ASP A 336 18.69 -0.31 4.98
CA ASP A 336 19.97 -0.73 5.57
C ASP A 336 20.40 -2.12 5.09
N TRP A 337 19.47 -3.07 4.99
CA TRP A 337 19.80 -4.46 4.63
C TRP A 337 20.23 -4.62 3.17
N LEU A 338 19.80 -3.75 2.26
CA LEU A 338 20.17 -3.80 0.84
C LEU A 338 21.53 -3.17 0.52
N ASP A 339 22.24 -2.62 1.52
CA ASP A 339 23.64 -2.19 1.37
C ASP A 339 24.65 -3.30 1.70
N GLN A 340 24.18 -4.45 2.19
CA GLN A 340 24.99 -5.60 2.63
C GLN A 340 25.10 -6.63 1.51
#